data_AF-A0A7M2X7A1-F1
#
_entry.id   AF-A0A7M2X7A1-F1
#
_cell.length_a   1.000
_cell.length_b   1.000
_cell.length_c   1.000
_cell.angle_alpha   90.00
_cell.angle_beta   90.00
_cell.angle_gamma   90.00
#
_symmetry.space_group_name_H-M   'P 1'
#
loop_
_entity.id
_entity.type
_entity.pdbx_description
1 polymer ?
#
loop_
_entity_poly.entity_id
_entity_poly.type
_entity_poly.pdbx_seq_one_letter_code
_entity_poly.pdbx_strand_id
1 'polypeptide(L)'
;MTDLSFSIPDSMLQWLERRASAGDYVDVGDFLRDLVRKEQERSHRLEWLREQIAEGAASGIVEGEPEDLIEEIIAARRARHG
;
A
#
# COMPACT_ATOMS: atom_id res chain seq x y z
N MET A 1 4.34 -26.42 -2.08
CA MET A 1 4.79 -25.53 -0.99
C MET A 1 6.24 -25.89 -0.69
N THR A 2 7.08 -24.91 -0.36
CA THR A 2 8.49 -25.12 -0.08
C THR A 2 8.72 -24.89 1.41
N ASP A 3 9.44 -25.78 2.09
CA ASP A 3 9.72 -25.64 3.52
C ASP A 3 10.90 -24.68 3.76
N LEU A 4 10.72 -23.77 4.72
CA LEU A 4 11.75 -22.83 5.16
C LEU A 4 12.00 -23.06 6.65
N SER A 5 13.25 -23.39 7.01
CA SER A 5 13.68 -23.61 8.40
C SER A 5 14.82 -22.66 8.76
N PHE A 6 14.68 -21.95 9.88
CA PHE A 6 15.68 -21.02 10.40
C PHE A 6 15.57 -20.95 11.92
N SER A 7 16.67 -20.58 12.59
CA SER A 7 16.68 -20.40 14.05
C SER A 7 16.24 -18.98 14.42
N ILE A 8 15.43 -18.87 15.46
CA ILE A 8 14.99 -17.60 16.04
C ILE A 8 15.16 -17.65 17.57
N PRO A 9 15.29 -16.51 18.24
CA PRO A 9 15.27 -16.47 19.69
C PRO A 9 13.93 -16.98 20.25
N ASP A 10 13.97 -17.69 21.38
CA ASP A 10 12.77 -18.21 22.04
C ASP A 10 11.75 -17.11 22.36
N SER A 11 12.22 -15.91 22.70
CA SER A 11 11.36 -14.75 22.95
C SER A 11 10.53 -14.34 21.72
N MET A 12 11.10 -14.49 20.53
CA MET A 12 10.42 -14.22 19.27
C MET A 12 9.40 -15.30 18.97
N LEU A 13 9.74 -16.58 19.19
CA LEU A 13 8.80 -17.69 19.01
C LEU A 13 7.57 -17.53 19.92
N GLN A 14 7.77 -17.25 21.21
CA GLN A 14 6.67 -17.02 22.16
C GLN A 14 5.79 -15.82 21.76
N TRP A 15 6.38 -14.78 21.17
CA TRP A 15 5.60 -13.66 20.65
C TRP A 15 4.77 -14.06 19.43
N LEU A 16 5.35 -14.82 18.49
CA LEU A 16 4.66 -15.33 17.30
C LEU A 16 3.50 -16.27 17.67
N GLU A 17 3.71 -17.20 18.59
CA GLU A 17 2.67 -18.14 19.08
C GLU A 17 1.50 -17.40 19.74
N ARG A 18 1.79 -16.39 20.57
CA ARG A 18 0.74 -15.54 21.17
C ARG A 18 -0.03 -14.76 20.11
N ARG A 19 0.65 -14.30 19.05
CA ARG A 19 0.00 -13.55 17.98
C ARG A 19 -0.86 -14.44 17.09
N ALA A 20 -0.37 -15.64 16.79
CA ALA A 20 -1.11 -16.65 16.03
C ALA A 20 -2.38 -17.10 16.79
N SER A 21 -2.25 -17.39 18.10
CA SER A 21 -3.39 -17.83 18.93
C SER A 21 -4.41 -16.72 19.25
N ALA A 22 -4.01 -15.45 19.17
CA ALA A 22 -4.94 -14.33 19.31
C ALA A 22 -5.79 -14.07 18.05
N GLY A 23 -5.48 -14.72 16.93
CA GLY A 23 -6.25 -14.63 15.68
C GLY A 23 -6.74 -15.99 15.22
N ASP A 24 -7.39 -16.02 14.06
CA ASP A 24 -7.94 -17.24 13.46
C ASP A 24 -6.88 -18.05 12.66
N TYR A 25 -5.63 -18.09 13.14
CA TYR A 25 -4.54 -18.79 12.45
C TYR A 25 -4.39 -20.22 12.95
N VAL A 26 -4.10 -21.14 12.03
CA VAL A 26 -3.91 -22.58 12.34
C VAL A 26 -2.59 -22.83 13.07
N ASP A 27 -1.54 -22.10 12.69
CA ASP A 27 -0.22 -22.18 13.29
C ASP A 27 0.60 -20.88 13.06
N VAL A 28 1.83 -20.85 13.58
CA VAL A 28 2.76 -19.73 13.38
C VAL A 28 3.13 -19.56 11.91
N GLY A 29 3.22 -20.64 11.13
CA GLY A 29 3.54 -20.57 9.70
C GLY A 29 2.45 -19.85 8.90
N ASP A 30 1.19 -20.08 9.25
CA ASP A 30 0.05 -19.42 8.65
C ASP A 30 0.01 -17.93 8.98
N PHE A 31 0.25 -17.59 10.24
CA PHE A 31 0.42 -16.21 10.66
C PHE A 31 1.57 -15.50 9.92
N LEU A 32 2.72 -16.17 9.77
CA LEU A 32 3.88 -15.61 9.04
C LEU A 32 3.57 -15.40 7.56
N ARG A 33 2.86 -16.32 6.90
CA ARG A 33 2.44 -16.16 5.49
C ARG A 33 1.53 -14.95 5.32
N ASP A 34 0.59 -14.75 6.22
CA ASP A 34 -0.28 -13.58 6.20
C ASP A 34 0.49 -12.28 6.46
N LEU A 35 1.43 -12.29 7.42
CA LEU A 35 2.29 -11.15 7.69
C LEU A 35 3.13 -10.74 6.46
N VAL A 36 3.70 -11.71 5.75
CA VAL A 36 4.45 -11.48 4.51
C VAL A 36 3.54 -10.96 3.40
N ARG A 37 2.29 -11.42 3.30
CA ARG A 37 1.31 -10.88 2.33
C ARG A 37 1.00 -9.42 2.62
N LYS A 38 0.69 -9.09 3.88
CA LYS A 38 0.42 -7.71 4.31
C LYS A 38 1.60 -6.78 4.05
N GLU A 39 2.82 -7.27 4.26
CA GLU A 39 4.04 -6.49 3.99
C GLU A 39 4.26 -6.25 2.49
N GLN A 40 3.99 -7.25 1.64
CA GLN A 40 4.01 -7.07 0.19
C GLN A 40 2.97 -6.06 -0.27
N GLU A 41 1.73 -6.15 0.21
CA GLU A 41 0.66 -5.20 -0.11
C GLU A 41 0.99 -3.77 0.35
N ARG A 42 1.60 -3.64 1.54
CA ARG A 42 2.05 -2.33 2.06
C ARG A 42 3.16 -1.75 1.19
N SER A 43 4.13 -2.58 0.79
CA SER A 43 5.26 -2.17 -0.05
C SER A 43 4.78 -1.75 -1.43
N HIS A 44 3.91 -2.54 -2.05
CA HIS A 44 3.34 -2.23 -3.37
C HIS A 44 2.52 -0.94 -3.36
N ARG A 45 1.70 -0.71 -2.33
CA ARG A 45 0.97 0.57 -2.18
C ARG A 45 1.91 1.76 -2.03
N LEU A 46 3.03 1.59 -1.33
CA LEU A 46 4.01 2.66 -1.15
C LEU A 46 4.76 2.97 -2.45
N GLU A 47 5.13 1.94 -3.21
CA GLU A 47 5.75 2.08 -4.53
C GLU A 47 4.81 2.81 -5.50
N TRP A 48 3.55 2.36 -5.59
CA TRP A 48 2.53 3.03 -6.40
C TRP A 48 2.36 4.51 -6.00
N LEU A 49 2.28 4.81 -4.70
CA LEU A 49 2.16 6.18 -4.22
C LEU A 49 3.37 7.03 -4.63
N ARG A 50 4.58 6.48 -4.53
CA ARG A 50 5.82 7.17 -4.93
C ARG A 50 5.84 7.45 -6.42
N GLU A 51 5.42 6.50 -7.25
CA GLU A 51 5.32 6.70 -8.70
C GLU A 51 4.33 7.81 -9.06
N GLN A 52 3.14 7.83 -8.44
CA GLN A 52 2.14 8.86 -8.70
C GLN A 52 2.60 10.25 -8.25
N ILE A 53 3.31 10.35 -7.13
CA ILE A 53 3.93 11.61 -6.70
C ILE A 53 5.00 12.05 -7.70
N ALA A 54 5.84 11.13 -8.18
CA ALA A 54 6.87 11.45 -9.16
C ALA A 54 6.27 11.91 -10.49
N GLU A 55 5.20 11.27 -10.95
CA GLU A 55 4.44 11.66 -12.15
C GLU A 55 3.86 13.07 -11.99
N GLY A 56 3.18 13.36 -10.88
CA GLY A 56 2.63 14.69 -10.60
C GLY A 56 3.71 15.77 -10.41
N ALA A 57 4.86 15.43 -9.83
CA ALA A 57 5.99 16.35 -9.75
C ALA A 57 6.60 16.66 -11.13
N ALA A 58 6.60 15.67 -12.04
CA ALA A 58 7.08 15.82 -13.40
C ALA A 58 6.06 16.51 -14.34
N SER A 59 4.77 16.55 -13.99
CA SER A 59 3.72 17.16 -14.83
C SER A 59 3.79 18.69 -14.88
N GLY A 60 4.67 19.31 -14.10
CA GLY A 60 4.81 20.75 -14.02
C GLY A 60 3.75 21.41 -13.13
N ILE A 61 3.88 22.73 -12.97
CA ILE A 61 2.99 23.54 -12.14
C ILE A 61 2.21 24.47 -13.07
N VAL A 62 0.89 24.53 -12.87
CA VAL A 62 0.05 25.52 -13.54
C VAL A 62 0.02 26.78 -12.69
N GLU A 63 0.34 27.92 -13.29
CA GLU A 63 0.24 29.22 -12.63
C GLU A 63 -1.21 29.72 -12.65
N GLY A 64 -1.70 30.23 -11.52
CA GLY A 64 -3.04 30.78 -11.39
C GLY A 64 -3.72 30.39 -10.07
N GLU A 65 -4.90 30.95 -9.82
CA GLU A 65 -5.74 30.54 -8.69
C GLU A 65 -6.41 29.19 -8.99
N PRO A 66 -6.38 28.23 -8.06
CA PRO A 66 -6.95 26.90 -8.26
C PRO A 66 -8.42 26.91 -8.69
N GLU A 67 -9.21 27.85 -8.17
CA GLU A 67 -10.63 27.97 -8.43
C GLU A 67 -10.91 28.26 -9.92
N ASP A 68 -10.17 29.21 -10.51
CA ASP A 68 -10.31 29.60 -11.91
C ASP A 68 -9.98 28.43 -12.85
N LEU A 69 -8.90 27.72 -12.54
CA LEU A 69 -8.47 26.54 -13.31
C LEU A 69 -9.51 25.41 -13.25
N ILE A 70 -10.08 25.16 -12.07
CA ILE A 70 -11.12 24.13 -11.90
C ILE A 70 -12.38 24.49 -12.70
N GLU A 71 -12.82 25.76 -12.66
CA GLU A 71 -13.96 26.23 -13.44
C GLU A 71 -13.73 26.06 -14.95
N GLU A 72 -12.54 26.41 -15.44
CA GLU A 72 -12.15 26.21 -16.84
C GLU A 72 -12.22 24.72 -17.24
N ILE A 73 -11.64 23.84 -16.44
CA ILE A 73 -11.64 22.38 -16.70
C ILE A 73 -13.08 21.84 -16.77
N ILE A 74 -13.94 22.27 -15.84
CA ILE A 74 -15.35 21.84 -15.79
C ILE A 74 -16.11 22.35 -17.02
N ALA A 75 -15.94 23.62 -17.37
CA ALA A 75 -16.57 24.23 -18.54
C ALA A 75 -16.16 23.51 -19.84
N ALA A 76 -14.86 23.26 -20.00
CA ALA A 76 -14.31 22.53 -21.15
C ALA A 76 -14.85 21.10 -21.25
N ARG A 77 -15.04 20.42 -20.11
CA ARG A 77 -15.63 19.06 -20.09
C ARG A 77 -17.10 19.06 -20.47
N ARG A 78 -17.89 20.04 -20.02
CA ARG A 78 -19.31 20.17 -20.37
C ARG A 78 -19.50 20.42 -21.87
N ALA A 79 -18.67 21.26 -22.47
CA ALA A 79 -18.73 21.57 -23.90
C ALA A 79 -18.39 20.35 -24.81
N ARG A 80 -17.60 19.38 -24.32
CA ARG A 80 -17.28 18.14 -25.06
C ARG A 80 -18.35 17.05 -24.96
N HIS A 81 -19.23 17.13 -23.97
CA HIS A 81 -20.27 16.14 -23.69
C HIS A 81 -21.70 16.68 -23.90
N GLY A 82 -21.81 17.94 -24.37
CA GLY A 82 -23.07 18.57 -24.78
C GLY A 82 -23.30 18.51 -26.28
#